data_AF-A0A6G1L4C6-F1
#
_entry.id   AF-A0A6G1L4C6-F1
#
_cell.length_a   1.000
_cell.length_b   1.000
_cell.length_c   1.000
_cell.angle_alpha   90.00
_cell.angle_beta   90.00
_cell.angle_gamma   90.00
#
_symmetry.space_group_name_H-M   'P 1'
#
loop_
_entity.id
_entity.type
_entity.pdbx_description
1 polymer ?
#
loop_
_entity_poly.entity_id
_entity_poly.type
_entity_poly.pdbx_seq_one_letter_code
_entity_poly.pdbx_strand_id
1 'polypeptide(L)'
;MAPTGEAYNTDWLYASTCNVHIATHRDWFTTYTAFPSHLRDATGTHLTPVSGIGTVDLSVRKLVGEAAKKGPPKNKNSTITLRNVLYAPDLMCNVLGKPVTDEYDVSIGAERWLMDKRNGAGVGLLDRNEAGWTKVVLKGQAKGDSRLGKAVDGKWLQAVWPEEERRRWEAEGGKLCIADEYSSPGSVEVDPATGDLEYPSYCLALRGRA
;
A
#
# COMPACT_ATOMS: atom_id res chain seq x y z
N MET A 1 13.83 2.62 14.03
CA MET A 1 14.72 1.75 13.22
C MET A 1 13.89 0.57 12.78
N ALA A 2 13.95 0.15 11.51
CA ALA A 2 13.16 -0.99 11.05
C ALA A 2 13.35 -2.23 11.95
N PRO A 3 12.32 -3.08 12.12
CA PRO A 3 12.43 -4.28 12.94
C PRO A 3 13.48 -5.24 12.41
N THR A 4 13.85 -6.23 13.21
CA THR A 4 14.76 -7.32 12.85
C THR A 4 14.07 -8.68 12.92
N GLY A 5 14.66 -9.71 12.31
CA GLY A 5 14.18 -11.09 12.45
C GLY A 5 12.82 -11.34 11.78
N GLU A 6 11.90 -11.98 12.50
CA GLU A 6 10.59 -12.35 11.94
C GLU A 6 9.72 -11.14 11.60
N ALA A 7 9.73 -10.11 12.46
CA ALA A 7 8.99 -8.87 12.26
C ALA A 7 9.42 -8.10 10.98
N TYR A 8 10.71 -8.18 10.61
CA TYR A 8 11.21 -7.64 9.35
C TYR A 8 10.72 -8.44 8.14
N ASN A 9 10.54 -9.75 8.32
CA ASN A 9 10.13 -10.67 7.27
C ASN A 9 8.62 -10.74 7.09
N THR A 10 7.84 -10.03 7.91
CA THR A 10 6.42 -9.80 7.65
C THR A 10 6.24 -9.04 6.34
N ASP A 11 5.46 -9.62 5.43
CA ASP A 11 5.32 -9.11 4.07
C ASP A 11 4.64 -7.72 4.04
N TRP A 12 5.09 -6.88 3.11
CA TRP A 12 4.40 -5.66 2.70
C TRP A 12 3.65 -5.93 1.41
N LEU A 13 2.34 -6.20 1.51
CA LEU A 13 1.51 -6.53 0.36
C LEU A 13 0.90 -5.28 -0.26
N TYR A 14 0.98 -5.17 -1.59
CA TYR A 14 0.28 -4.15 -2.33
C TYR A 14 -1.21 -4.50 -2.46
N ALA A 15 -2.07 -3.60 -2.00
CA ALA A 15 -3.52 -3.77 -2.02
C ALA A 15 -4.20 -2.47 -2.48
N SER A 16 -4.62 -2.41 -3.74
CA SER A 16 -5.28 -1.23 -4.32
C SER A 16 -6.66 -0.94 -3.75
N THR A 17 -7.26 -1.91 -3.04
CA THR A 17 -8.54 -1.79 -2.35
C THR A 17 -8.43 -1.14 -0.97
N CYS A 18 -7.23 -1.10 -0.38
CA CYS A 18 -7.01 -0.44 0.91
C CYS A 18 -6.78 1.05 0.71
N ASN A 19 -7.52 1.89 1.43
CA ASN A 19 -7.39 3.35 1.34
C ASN A 19 -6.27 3.92 2.24
N VAL A 20 -5.45 3.06 2.85
CA VAL A 20 -4.42 3.45 3.83
C VAL A 20 -3.28 2.44 3.84
N HIS A 21 -2.10 2.86 4.30
CA HIS A 21 -0.99 1.97 4.61
C HIS A 21 -1.12 1.41 6.02
N ILE A 22 -0.67 0.18 6.24
CA ILE A 22 -0.77 -0.47 7.56
C ILE A 22 0.51 -1.21 7.88
N ALA A 23 1.00 -1.06 9.10
CA ALA A 23 2.12 -1.81 9.64
C ALA A 23 1.69 -2.59 10.89
N THR A 24 2.21 -3.81 11.04
CA THR A 24 1.89 -4.72 12.15
C THR A 24 2.87 -4.63 13.31
N HIS A 25 4.01 -3.97 13.11
CA HIS A 25 5.04 -3.83 14.14
C HIS A 25 5.39 -2.37 14.36
N ARG A 26 5.46 -1.98 15.64
CA ARG A 26 5.72 -0.60 16.07
C ARG A 26 7.11 -0.09 15.67
N ASP A 27 8.06 -0.98 15.46
CA ASP A 27 9.45 -0.63 15.10
C ASP A 27 9.57 -0.11 13.66
N TRP A 28 8.59 -0.38 12.80
CA TRP A 28 8.59 0.17 11.43
C TRP A 28 8.55 1.70 11.41
N PHE A 29 7.98 2.30 12.44
CA PHE A 29 7.67 3.72 12.49
C PHE A 29 8.91 4.57 12.79
N THR A 30 9.22 5.52 11.90
CA THR A 30 10.20 6.58 12.14
C THR A 30 9.58 7.74 12.91
N THR A 31 8.30 8.00 12.71
CA THR A 31 7.46 8.87 13.53
C THR A 31 6.22 8.10 13.97
N TYR A 32 5.68 8.41 15.15
CA TYR A 32 4.50 7.73 15.66
C TYR A 32 3.74 8.63 16.63
N THR A 33 2.44 8.70 16.41
CA THR A 33 1.47 9.34 17.30
C THR A 33 0.48 8.28 17.74
N ALA A 34 0.32 8.11 19.06
CA ALA A 34 -0.73 7.25 19.59
C ALA A 34 -2.08 7.85 19.21
N PHE A 35 -2.91 7.04 18.54
CA PHE A 35 -4.21 7.45 18.02
C PHE A 35 -5.10 6.21 17.97
N PRO A 36 -5.83 5.91 19.07
CA PRO A 36 -6.71 4.75 19.14
C PRO A 36 -7.83 4.85 18.11
N SER A 37 -7.81 4.01 17.08
CA SER A 37 -8.74 4.06 15.94
C SER A 37 -9.15 2.63 15.57
N HIS A 38 -9.84 2.46 14.45
CA HIS A 38 -10.13 1.14 13.90
C HIS A 38 -10.09 1.13 12.36
N LEU A 39 -9.88 -0.06 11.81
CA LEU A 39 -10.09 -0.40 10.41
C LEU A 39 -11.40 -1.17 10.27
N ARG A 40 -12.01 -1.09 9.09
CA ARG A 40 -13.14 -1.93 8.68
C ARG A 40 -12.71 -2.89 7.59
N ASP A 41 -13.22 -4.11 7.64
CA ASP A 41 -13.08 -5.08 6.57
C ASP A 41 -14.03 -4.78 5.40
N ALA A 42 -13.95 -5.60 4.34
CA ALA A 42 -14.82 -5.53 3.17
C ALA A 42 -16.32 -5.56 3.51
N THR A 43 -16.68 -6.34 4.55
CA THR A 43 -18.07 -6.53 4.96
C THR A 43 -18.58 -5.40 5.85
N GLY A 44 -17.67 -4.57 6.37
CA GLY A 44 -17.96 -3.54 7.36
C GLY A 44 -18.36 -4.11 8.74
N THR A 45 -18.31 -5.43 8.92
CA THR A 45 -18.74 -6.09 10.17
C THR A 45 -17.60 -6.28 11.14
N HIS A 46 -16.37 -6.42 10.64
CA HIS A 46 -15.20 -6.63 11.48
C HIS A 46 -14.42 -5.33 11.67
N LEU A 47 -14.18 -4.99 12.94
CA LEU A 47 -13.37 -3.83 13.33
C LEU A 47 -12.01 -4.32 13.84
N THR A 48 -10.95 -3.94 13.14
CA THR A 48 -9.58 -4.23 13.60
C THR A 48 -9.03 -3.01 14.35
N PRO A 49 -8.60 -3.16 15.62
CA PRO A 49 -8.05 -2.05 16.39
C PRO A 49 -6.79 -1.45 15.76
N VAL A 50 -6.70 -0.12 15.81
CA VAL A 50 -5.51 0.65 15.43
C VAL A 50 -5.00 1.37 16.67
N SER A 51 -3.71 1.24 16.96
CA SER A 51 -3.10 1.84 18.15
C SER A 51 -2.47 3.21 17.87
N GLY A 52 -2.15 3.52 16.62
CA GLY A 52 -1.60 4.81 16.26
C GLY A 52 -1.30 4.97 14.78
N ILE A 53 -0.72 6.10 14.44
CA ILE A 53 -0.44 6.51 13.08
C ILE A 53 0.96 7.13 12.99
N GLY A 54 1.61 7.02 11.84
CA GLY A 54 2.93 7.63 11.67
C GLY A 54 3.54 7.46 10.29
N THR A 55 4.86 7.59 10.23
CA THR A 55 5.65 7.47 8.99
C THR A 55 6.54 6.25 9.05
N VAL A 56 6.69 5.55 7.93
CA VAL A 56 7.55 4.37 7.78
C VAL A 56 8.48 4.58 6.59
N ASP A 57 9.78 4.41 6.82
CA ASP A 57 10.79 4.41 5.76
C ASP A 57 11.18 2.96 5.43
N LEU A 58 10.77 2.49 4.26
CA LEU A 58 11.06 1.14 3.78
C LEU A 58 12.31 1.16 2.90
N SER A 59 13.34 0.45 3.35
CA SER A 59 14.49 0.12 2.50
C SER A 59 14.11 -1.01 1.55
N VAL A 60 13.94 -0.70 0.27
CA VAL A 60 13.50 -1.62 -0.78
C VAL A 60 14.62 -1.94 -1.76
N ARG A 61 14.55 -3.11 -2.40
CA ARG A 61 15.45 -3.43 -3.51
C ARG A 61 15.03 -2.65 -4.75
N LYS A 62 15.98 -2.03 -5.44
CA LYS A 62 15.71 -1.34 -6.71
C LYS A 62 15.50 -2.35 -7.83
N LEU A 63 14.74 -1.92 -8.82
CA LEU A 63 14.72 -2.56 -10.13
C LEU A 63 16.13 -2.46 -10.75
N VAL A 64 16.58 -3.55 -11.37
CA VAL A 64 17.89 -3.64 -12.05
C VAL A 64 17.64 -4.17 -13.47
N GLY A 65 18.35 -3.61 -14.46
CA GLY A 65 18.25 -4.01 -15.86
C GLY A 65 17.53 -2.97 -16.73
N GLU A 66 17.23 -3.33 -17.99
CA GLU A 66 16.58 -2.48 -18.99
C GLU A 66 15.33 -1.75 -18.46
N ALA A 67 14.51 -2.45 -17.67
CA ALA A 67 13.29 -1.90 -17.08
C ALA A 67 13.54 -0.75 -16.07
N ALA A 68 14.77 -0.58 -15.54
CA ALA A 68 15.11 0.52 -14.64
C ALA A 68 15.26 1.88 -15.36
N LYS A 69 15.21 1.91 -16.70
CA LYS A 69 15.35 3.10 -17.59
C LYS A 69 16.64 3.92 -17.44
N LYS A 70 17.46 3.64 -16.44
CA LYS A 70 18.79 4.22 -16.18
C LYS A 70 19.77 3.07 -16.00
N GLY A 71 21.02 3.27 -16.46
CA GLY A 71 22.09 2.27 -16.39
C GLY A 71 22.32 1.66 -14.99
N PRO A 72 23.15 0.60 -14.88
CA PRO A 72 23.21 -0.25 -13.70
C PRO A 72 23.35 0.58 -12.40
N PRO A 73 22.43 0.42 -11.44
CA PRO A 73 22.40 1.31 -10.29
C PRO A 73 23.60 1.07 -9.38
N LYS A 74 24.33 2.14 -9.03
CA LYS A 74 25.45 2.09 -8.06
C LYS A 74 25.02 1.55 -6.69
N ASN A 75 23.75 1.72 -6.33
CA ASN A 75 23.14 1.17 -5.13
C ASN A 75 21.97 0.25 -5.50
N LYS A 76 21.99 -0.99 -5.02
CA LYS A 76 20.95 -2.01 -5.27
C LYS A 76 19.67 -1.76 -4.47
N ASN A 77 19.65 -0.77 -3.58
CA ASN A 77 18.52 -0.45 -2.70
C ASN A 77 18.13 1.02 -2.81
N SER A 78 16.86 1.32 -2.55
CA SER A 78 16.34 2.67 -2.34
C SER A 78 15.49 2.72 -1.08
N THR A 79 15.05 3.90 -0.69
CA THR A 79 14.10 4.10 0.40
C THR A 79 12.82 4.68 -0.16
N ILE A 80 11.67 4.09 0.19
CA ILE A 80 10.35 4.69 -0.02
C ILE A 80 9.79 5.12 1.33
N THR A 81 9.19 6.29 1.39
CA THR A 81 8.61 6.86 2.61
C THR A 81 7.10 6.76 2.51
N LEU A 82 6.49 5.99 3.41
CA LEU A 82 5.05 5.86 3.55
C LEU A 82 4.59 6.78 4.68
N ARG A 83 3.70 7.72 4.37
CA ARG A 83 3.11 8.65 5.34
C ARG A 83 1.73 8.14 5.76
N ASN A 84 1.28 8.56 6.94
CA ASN A 84 -0.03 8.21 7.46
C ASN A 84 -0.28 6.69 7.50
N VAL A 85 0.75 5.95 7.90
CA VAL A 85 0.68 4.50 8.09
C VAL A 85 0.00 4.23 9.42
N LEU A 86 -0.99 3.35 9.44
CA LEU A 86 -1.65 2.93 10.67
C LEU A 86 -0.90 1.76 11.32
N TYR A 87 -0.84 1.76 12.64
CA TYR A 87 -0.30 0.66 13.42
C TYR A 87 -1.43 -0.26 13.90
N ALA A 88 -1.52 -1.46 13.30
CA ALA A 88 -2.52 -2.48 13.63
C ALA A 88 -1.80 -3.83 13.87
N PRO A 89 -1.45 -4.17 15.12
CA PRO A 89 -0.64 -5.34 15.44
C PRO A 89 -1.33 -6.68 15.15
N ASP A 90 -2.65 -6.70 15.12
CA ASP A 90 -3.45 -7.92 14.97
C ASP A 90 -3.56 -8.40 13.51
N LEU A 91 -3.05 -7.63 12.54
CA LEU A 91 -3.03 -8.05 11.15
C LEU A 91 -1.88 -9.03 10.86
N MET A 92 -2.12 -9.93 9.91
CA MET A 92 -1.15 -10.96 9.53
C MET A 92 0.03 -10.42 8.72
N CYS A 93 -0.14 -9.32 7.99
CA CYS A 93 0.92 -8.69 7.21
C CYS A 93 0.79 -7.16 7.18
N ASN A 94 1.86 -6.51 6.72
CA ASN A 94 1.84 -5.08 6.42
C ASN A 94 1.14 -4.84 5.07
N VAL A 95 0.52 -3.68 4.93
CA VAL A 95 -0.26 -3.30 3.75
C VAL A 95 0.30 -2.03 3.14
N LEU A 96 0.69 -2.13 1.88
CA LEU A 96 0.94 -1.01 0.99
C LEU A 96 -0.36 -0.69 0.24
N GLY A 97 -1.22 0.12 0.87
CA GLY A 97 -2.49 0.54 0.29
C GLY A 97 -2.37 1.50 -0.89
N LYS A 98 -3.54 1.87 -1.43
CA LYS A 98 -3.73 2.79 -2.57
C LYS A 98 -2.96 4.10 -2.49
N PRO A 99 -2.78 4.79 -1.34
CA PRO A 99 -2.06 6.07 -1.31
C PRO A 99 -0.61 6.01 -1.85
N VAL A 100 -0.02 4.81 -1.99
CA VAL A 100 1.27 4.66 -2.68
C VAL A 100 1.22 5.18 -4.12
N THR A 101 0.06 5.09 -4.78
CA THR A 101 -0.12 5.51 -6.16
C THR A 101 -0.04 7.02 -6.32
N ASP A 102 -0.06 7.79 -5.24
CA ASP A 102 0.00 9.26 -5.31
C ASP A 102 1.44 9.71 -5.60
N GLU A 103 2.42 9.06 -4.97
CA GLU A 103 3.85 9.36 -5.15
C GLU A 103 4.56 8.43 -6.16
N TYR A 104 4.01 7.24 -6.41
CA TYR A 104 4.66 6.21 -7.22
C TYR A 104 3.73 5.61 -8.28
N ASP A 105 4.27 5.31 -9.46
CA ASP A 105 3.63 4.42 -10.42
C ASP A 105 3.87 2.97 -10.01
N VAL A 106 2.79 2.19 -9.92
CA VAL A 106 2.82 0.79 -9.50
C VAL A 106 2.49 -0.10 -10.69
N SER A 107 3.43 -0.96 -11.08
CA SER A 107 3.20 -2.01 -12.07
C SER A 107 3.08 -3.36 -11.37
N ILE A 108 1.94 -4.04 -11.53
CA ILE A 108 1.72 -5.41 -11.04
C ILE A 108 1.76 -6.47 -12.15
N GLY A 109 2.11 -6.05 -13.38
CA GLY A 109 2.16 -6.90 -14.57
C GLY A 109 3.40 -7.79 -14.62
N ALA A 110 3.97 -7.99 -15.81
CA ALA A 110 5.17 -8.83 -15.96
C ALA A 110 6.40 -8.26 -15.24
N GLU A 111 6.59 -6.95 -15.30
CA GLU A 111 7.83 -6.29 -14.84
C GLU A 111 7.86 -5.94 -13.34
N ARG A 112 6.69 -5.96 -12.66
CA ARG A 112 6.51 -5.78 -11.21
C ARG A 112 7.43 -4.77 -10.54
N TRP A 113 7.04 -3.50 -10.53
CA TRP A 113 7.90 -2.42 -10.03
C TRP A 113 7.14 -1.25 -9.41
N LEU A 114 7.88 -0.44 -8.65
CA LEU A 114 7.51 0.90 -8.19
C LEU A 114 8.43 1.92 -8.85
N MET A 115 7.86 2.91 -9.50
CA MET A 115 8.58 4.01 -10.16
C MET A 115 8.20 5.34 -9.50
N ASP A 116 9.19 6.16 -9.17
CA ASP A 116 8.98 7.49 -8.63
C ASP A 116 8.39 8.41 -9.69
N LYS A 117 7.19 8.95 -9.46
CA LYS A 117 6.51 9.83 -10.42
C LYS A 117 7.25 11.13 -10.68
N ARG A 118 8.03 11.62 -9.71
CA ARG A 118 8.72 12.92 -9.81
C ARG A 118 9.90 12.88 -10.75
N ASN A 119 10.60 11.74 -10.83
CA ASN A 119 11.86 11.63 -11.58
C ASN A 119 11.94 10.41 -12.52
N GLY A 120 10.89 9.59 -12.58
CA GLY A 120 10.77 8.41 -13.41
C GLY A 120 11.72 7.26 -13.05
N ALA A 121 12.34 7.27 -11.87
CA ALA A 121 13.30 6.24 -11.48
C ALA A 121 12.59 5.00 -10.91
N GLY A 122 13.03 3.82 -11.32
CA GLY A 122 12.64 2.56 -10.66
C GLY A 122 13.19 2.52 -9.23
N VAL A 123 12.32 2.70 -8.25
CA VAL A 123 12.69 2.76 -6.82
C VAL A 123 12.50 1.41 -6.14
N GLY A 124 11.47 0.65 -6.50
CA GLY A 124 11.14 -0.61 -5.82
C GLY A 124 10.92 -1.75 -6.80
N LEU A 125 11.36 -2.93 -6.37
CA LEU A 125 11.01 -4.21 -6.98
C LEU A 125 9.80 -4.79 -6.26
N LEU A 126 8.81 -5.21 -7.03
CA LEU A 126 7.69 -5.99 -6.54
C LEU A 126 7.86 -7.44 -6.98
N ASP A 127 7.29 -8.37 -6.22
CA ASP A 127 7.30 -9.78 -6.54
C ASP A 127 5.97 -10.43 -6.20
N ARG A 128 5.68 -11.57 -6.83
CA ARG A 128 4.48 -12.35 -6.51
C ARG A 128 4.84 -13.43 -5.51
N ASN A 129 4.21 -13.43 -4.35
CA ASN A 129 4.40 -14.52 -3.39
C ASN A 129 3.65 -15.79 -3.82
N GLU A 130 3.89 -16.90 -3.12
CA GLU A 130 3.28 -18.19 -3.44
C GLU A 130 1.75 -18.20 -3.33
N ALA A 131 1.18 -17.30 -2.52
CA ALA A 131 -0.26 -17.09 -2.39
C ALA A 131 -0.85 -16.22 -3.53
N GLY A 132 -0.03 -15.77 -4.47
CA GLY A 132 -0.45 -14.99 -5.63
C GLY A 132 -0.58 -13.48 -5.39
N TRP A 133 -0.19 -12.99 -4.21
CA TRP A 133 -0.20 -11.57 -3.85
C TRP A 133 1.07 -10.86 -4.31
N THR A 134 0.94 -9.58 -4.64
CA THR A 134 2.07 -8.73 -4.98
C THR A 134 2.66 -8.16 -3.69
N LYS A 135 3.93 -8.45 -3.41
CA LYS A 135 4.67 -7.93 -2.25
C LYS A 135 5.80 -7.00 -2.67
N VAL A 136 6.14 -6.07 -1.80
CA VAL A 136 7.36 -5.27 -1.91
C VAL A 136 8.56 -6.13 -1.50
N VAL A 137 9.63 -6.12 -2.30
CA VAL A 137 10.87 -6.81 -1.96
C VAL A 137 11.78 -5.87 -1.16
N LEU A 138 11.90 -6.13 0.14
CA LEU A 138 12.74 -5.32 1.03
C LEU A 138 14.23 -5.61 0.84
N LYS A 139 15.08 -4.68 1.29
CA LYS A 139 16.53 -4.85 1.32
C LYS A 139 16.89 -6.15 2.06
N GLY A 140 17.70 -6.98 1.42
CA GLY A 140 18.14 -8.27 1.99
C GLY A 140 17.17 -9.43 1.80
N GLN A 141 15.93 -9.21 1.35
CA GLN A 141 15.00 -10.31 1.00
C GLN A 141 15.28 -10.84 -0.42
N ALA A 142 15.17 -12.15 -0.59
CA ALA A 142 15.22 -12.77 -1.91
C ALA A 142 13.87 -12.63 -2.64
N LYS A 143 13.85 -12.91 -3.95
CA LYS A 143 12.60 -13.09 -4.69
C LYS A 143 11.95 -14.41 -4.24
N GLY A 144 10.63 -14.44 -4.15
CA GLY A 144 9.85 -15.58 -3.69
C GLY A 144 9.77 -15.73 -2.16
N ASP A 145 10.65 -15.08 -1.39
CA ASP A 145 10.57 -15.11 0.07
C ASP A 145 9.25 -14.51 0.53
N SER A 146 8.49 -15.25 1.32
CA SER A 146 7.19 -14.85 1.85
C SER A 146 6.97 -15.55 3.18
N ARG A 147 6.44 -14.83 4.16
CA ARG A 147 5.95 -15.45 5.41
C ARG A 147 4.49 -15.85 5.30
N LEU A 148 3.77 -15.31 4.33
CA LEU A 148 2.44 -15.78 4.00
C LEU A 148 2.53 -17.12 3.27
N GLY A 149 1.94 -18.16 3.86
CA GLY A 149 1.79 -19.47 3.24
C GLY A 149 0.71 -19.49 2.15
N LYS A 150 0.65 -20.59 1.38
CA LYS A 150 -0.24 -20.76 0.21
C LYS A 150 -1.74 -20.68 0.51
N ALA A 151 -2.15 -20.83 1.78
CA ALA A 151 -3.55 -21.02 2.19
C ALA A 151 -4.28 -19.72 2.61
N VAL A 152 -3.70 -18.55 2.33
CA VAL A 152 -4.21 -17.30 2.88
C VAL A 152 -5.30 -16.71 1.96
N ASP A 153 -6.58 -16.83 2.37
CA ASP A 153 -7.77 -16.31 1.67
C ASP A 153 -7.72 -14.78 1.54
N GLY A 154 -8.02 -14.18 0.39
CA GLY A 154 -7.81 -12.74 0.14
C GLY A 154 -8.70 -11.77 0.91
N LYS A 155 -9.70 -12.25 1.65
CA LYS A 155 -10.71 -11.42 2.29
C LYS A 155 -10.17 -10.49 3.39
N TRP A 156 -9.08 -10.86 4.08
CA TRP A 156 -8.48 -10.03 5.13
C TRP A 156 -7.65 -8.86 4.58
N LEU A 157 -7.37 -8.82 3.27
CA LEU A 157 -6.56 -7.76 2.65
C LEU A 157 -7.37 -6.53 2.24
N GLN A 158 -8.66 -6.46 2.59
CA GLN A 158 -9.51 -5.29 2.35
C GLN A 158 -9.71 -4.55 3.66
N ALA A 159 -8.74 -3.71 4.00
CA ALA A 159 -8.79 -2.86 5.18
C ALA A 159 -9.05 -1.40 4.78
N VAL A 160 -10.16 -0.86 5.28
CA VAL A 160 -10.61 0.50 5.02
C VAL A 160 -10.51 1.28 6.33
N TRP A 161 -9.71 2.35 6.36
CA TRP A 161 -9.80 3.32 7.44
C TRP A 161 -11.07 4.15 7.25
N PRO A 162 -11.99 4.19 8.22
CA PRO A 162 -13.24 4.91 8.03
C PRO A 162 -13.06 6.42 7.95
N GLU A 163 -13.99 7.10 7.29
CA GLU A 163 -13.95 8.55 7.08
C GLU A 163 -14.06 9.31 8.40
N GLU A 164 -14.87 8.82 9.33
CA GLU A 164 -15.03 9.41 10.65
C GLU A 164 -13.73 9.41 11.46
N GLU A 165 -12.93 8.34 11.37
CA GLU A 165 -11.65 8.24 12.07
C GLU A 165 -10.58 9.13 11.40
N ARG A 166 -10.60 9.23 10.06
CA ARG A 166 -9.76 10.18 9.32
C ARG A 166 -10.03 11.62 9.71
N ARG A 167 -11.31 12.02 9.78
CA ARG A 167 -11.70 13.37 10.20
C ARG A 167 -11.30 13.65 11.64
N ARG A 168 -11.39 12.65 12.53
CA ARG A 168 -10.93 12.80 13.91
C ARG A 168 -9.42 13.04 13.96
N TRP A 169 -8.64 12.33 13.14
CA TRP A 169 -7.19 12.55 13.03
C TRP A 169 -6.86 13.98 12.55
N GLU A 170 -7.56 14.47 11.53
CA GLU A 170 -7.38 15.84 11.03
C GLU A 170 -7.77 16.91 12.07
N ALA A 171 -8.85 16.69 12.81
CA ALA A 171 -9.29 17.58 13.88
C ALA A 171 -8.28 17.69 15.04
N GLU A 172 -7.51 16.63 15.28
CA GLU A 172 -6.41 16.61 16.26
C GLU A 172 -5.11 17.25 15.71
N GLY A 173 -5.16 17.85 14.51
CA GLY A 173 -4.02 18.51 13.86
C GLY A 173 -3.18 17.57 13.00
N GLY A 174 -3.65 16.33 12.78
CA GLY A 174 -3.09 15.40 11.82
C GLY A 174 -3.17 15.93 10.40
N LYS A 175 -2.18 15.60 9.57
CA LYS A 175 -2.19 15.95 8.14
C LYS A 175 -2.20 14.67 7.31
N LEU A 176 -3.33 14.38 6.69
CA LEU A 176 -3.37 13.38 5.63
C LEU A 176 -2.59 13.92 4.43
N CYS A 177 -1.75 13.08 3.86
CA CYS A 177 -1.10 13.37 2.59
C CYS A 177 -2.16 13.23 1.50
N ILE A 178 -2.89 14.32 1.29
CA ILE A 178 -3.71 14.51 0.09
C ILE A 178 -2.78 15.18 -0.90
N ALA A 179 -2.38 14.49 -1.97
CA ALA A 179 -1.89 15.19 -3.14
C ALA A 179 -3.06 16.05 -3.65
N ASP A 180 -2.79 17.34 -3.86
CA ASP A 180 -3.76 18.40 -4.14
C ASP A 180 -5.02 17.96 -4.92
N GLU A 181 -6.18 18.40 -4.40
CA GLU A 181 -7.44 18.54 -5.14
C GLU A 181 -8.02 17.28 -5.83
N TYR A 182 -8.57 16.36 -5.05
CA TYR A 182 -9.77 15.67 -5.52
C TYR A 182 -10.95 16.62 -5.37
N SER A 183 -11.27 17.35 -6.45
CA SER A 183 -12.62 17.85 -6.68
C SER A 183 -13.58 16.71 -6.36
N SER A 184 -14.53 16.99 -5.45
CA SER A 184 -15.52 16.07 -4.92
C SER A 184 -15.96 15.02 -5.95
N PRO A 185 -16.08 13.73 -5.60
CA PRO A 185 -16.82 12.82 -6.46
C PRO A 185 -18.22 13.39 -6.60
N GLY A 186 -18.60 13.69 -7.85
CA GLY A 186 -19.98 13.98 -8.21
C GLY A 186 -20.87 12.91 -7.59
N SER A 187 -22.00 13.36 -7.06
CA SER A 187 -23.06 12.51 -6.51
C SER A 187 -23.25 11.25 -7.35
N VAL A 188 -23.21 10.09 -6.69
CA VAL A 188 -23.58 8.81 -7.27
C VAL A 188 -25.03 8.92 -7.72
N GLU A 189 -25.26 9.04 -9.02
CA GLU A 189 -26.59 8.85 -9.60
C GLU A 189 -26.84 7.35 -9.71
N VAL A 190 -27.92 6.90 -9.06
CA VAL A 190 -28.42 5.53 -9.15
C VAL A 190 -29.14 5.40 -10.48
N ASP A 191 -28.74 4.47 -11.35
CA ASP A 191 -29.52 4.14 -12.54
C ASP A 191 -30.87 3.55 -12.09
N PRO A 192 -32.00 4.24 -12.34
CA PRO A 192 -33.30 3.81 -11.87
C PRO A 192 -33.83 2.57 -12.61
N ALA A 193 -33.15 2.08 -13.66
CA ALA A 193 -33.60 0.93 -14.44
C ALA A 193 -33.08 -0.42 -13.92
N THR A 194 -31.93 -0.46 -13.23
CA THR A 194 -31.24 -1.72 -12.91
C THR A 194 -30.97 -1.92 -11.42
N GLY A 195 -30.93 -0.86 -10.61
CA GLY A 195 -30.71 -0.97 -9.16
C GLY A 195 -29.32 -1.49 -8.76
N ASP A 196 -28.41 -1.66 -9.72
CA ASP A 196 -27.04 -2.11 -9.47
C ASP A 196 -26.13 -0.91 -9.17
N LEU A 197 -25.28 -1.05 -8.15
CA LEU A 197 -24.22 -0.10 -7.85
C LEU A 197 -23.13 -0.23 -8.91
N GLU A 198 -23.13 0.66 -9.91
CA GLU A 198 -22.07 0.74 -10.91
C GLU A 198 -20.78 1.26 -10.25
N TYR A 199 -19.92 0.35 -9.81
CA TYR A 199 -18.55 0.69 -9.47
C TYR A 199 -17.80 1.05 -10.76
N PRO A 200 -17.16 2.22 -10.87
CA PRO A 200 -16.42 2.56 -12.07
C PRO A 200 -15.28 1.56 -12.26
N SER A 201 -15.42 0.74 -13.30
CA SER A 201 -14.41 -0.21 -13.76
C SER A 201 -13.16 0.54 -14.20
N TYR A 202 -12.19 0.71 -13.30
CA TYR A 202 -10.85 1.16 -13.67
C TYR A 202 -9.90 -0.03 -13.77
N CYS A 203 -9.89 -0.65 -14.96
CA CYS A 203 -8.74 -1.31 -15.56
C CYS A 203 -9.01 -1.55 -17.06
N LEU A 204 -8.00 -1.32 -17.90
CA LEU A 204 -7.88 -1.60 -19.34
C LEU A 204 -8.39 -0.54 -20.33
N ALA A 205 -7.48 0.35 -20.71
CA ALA A 205 -7.33 0.69 -22.12
C ALA A 205 -5.84 0.86 -22.48
N LEU A 206 -5.14 -0.27 -22.65
CA LEU A 206 -4.10 -0.35 -23.66
C LEU A 206 -4.80 -0.26 -25.03
N ARG A 207 -4.63 0.85 -25.73
CA ARG A 207 -4.71 0.86 -27.20
C ARG A 207 -3.44 1.49 -27.72
N GLY A 208 -2.52 0.62 -28.15
CA GLY A 208 -1.55 1.00 -29.16
C GLY A 208 -2.27 1.25 -30.48
N ARG A 209 -1.74 2.18 -31.28
CA ARG A 209 -1.67 2.04 -32.71
C ARG A 209 -0.31 2.54 -33.19
N ALA A 210 0.19 1.78 -34.16
CA ALA A 210 1.38 1.98 -34.96
C ALA A 210 1.43 3.34 -35.65
#